data_AF-A0A7V9B4U5-F1
#
_entry.id   AF-A0A7V9B4U5-F1
#
_cell.length_a   1.000
_cell.length_b   1.000
_cell.length_c   1.000
_cell.angle_alpha   90.00
_cell.angle_beta   90.00
_cell.angle_gamma   90.00
#
_symmetry.space_group_name_H-M   'P 1'
#
loop_
_entity.id
_entity.type
_entity.pdbx_description
1 polymer ?
#
loop_
_entity_poly.entity_id
_entity_poly.type
_entity_poly.pdbx_seq_one_letter_code
_entity_poly.pdbx_strand_id
1 'polypeptide(L)'
;MRFEEFVLRVPDDEFRIRFHERLTVLAGVGPAERKALLGSILGALTGGSDGTLTCVDWTGRRFELEAFGGRVRGRYADDGSSAPVPIGWFAPDAATLRELVVLDADDIGLPLASPRAGSDPPELTEARASLATVTAELATAS
;
A
#
# COMPACT_ATOMS: atom_id res chain seq x y z
N MET A 1 3.06 -12.97 12.20
CA MET A 1 2.19 -11.79 12.27
C MET A 1 1.58 -11.56 10.90
N ARG A 2 0.30 -11.21 10.82
CA ARG A 2 -0.43 -10.93 9.59
C ARG A 2 -1.28 -9.67 9.76
N PHE A 3 -1.40 -8.85 8.71
CA PHE A 3 -2.31 -7.70 8.68
C PHE A 3 -3.73 -8.15 8.30
N GLU A 4 -4.74 -7.67 9.01
CA GLU A 4 -6.15 -7.95 8.71
C GLU A 4 -6.89 -6.70 8.25
N GLU A 5 -6.63 -5.56 8.87
CA GLU A 5 -7.34 -4.32 8.56
C GLU A 5 -6.42 -3.11 8.75
N PHE A 6 -6.57 -2.14 7.87
CA PHE A 6 -6.02 -0.79 8.02
C PHE A 6 -7.18 0.20 8.03
N VAL A 7 -7.22 1.07 9.03
CA VAL A 7 -8.19 2.14 9.15
C VAL A 7 -7.44 3.46 9.27
N LEU A 8 -7.69 4.37 8.33
CA LEU A 8 -7.20 5.74 8.35
C LEU A 8 -8.37 6.67 8.56
N ARG A 9 -8.32 7.47 9.63
CA ARG A 9 -9.29 8.52 9.88
C ARG A 9 -8.79 9.82 9.27
N VAL A 10 -9.59 10.38 8.36
CA VAL A 10 -9.36 11.67 7.72
C VAL A 10 -10.44 12.62 8.25
N PRO A 11 -10.21 13.95 8.31
CA PRO A 11 -11.30 14.87 8.64
C PRO A 11 -12.51 14.61 7.74
N ASP A 12 -13.65 14.31 8.36
CA ASP A 12 -14.94 14.01 7.74
C ASP A 12 -15.07 12.67 6.97
N ASP A 13 -14.04 11.81 6.96
CA ASP A 13 -14.09 10.51 6.27
C ASP A 13 -13.27 9.39 6.95
N GLU A 14 -13.66 8.15 6.71
CA GLU A 14 -12.91 6.96 7.14
C GLU A 14 -12.52 6.12 5.94
N PHE A 15 -11.21 5.96 5.72
CA PHE A 15 -10.68 5.07 4.72
C PHE A 15 -10.29 3.73 5.37
N ARG A 16 -10.91 2.64 4.92
CA ARG A 16 -10.71 1.29 5.47
C ARG A 16 -10.31 0.29 4.39
N ILE A 17 -9.24 -0.47 4.64
CA ILE A 17 -8.83 -1.61 3.82
C ILE A 17 -8.90 -2.87 4.67
N ARG A 18 -9.61 -3.88 4.19
CA ARG A 18 -9.51 -5.25 4.71
C ARG A 18 -8.54 -6.06 3.86
N PHE A 19 -7.50 -6.55 4.50
CA PHE A 19 -6.52 -7.41 3.85
C PHE A 19 -7.04 -8.84 3.79
N HIS A 20 -6.86 -9.46 2.63
CA HIS A 20 -7.10 -10.88 2.48
C HIS A 20 -5.96 -11.63 3.15
N GLU A 21 -6.24 -12.82 3.66
CA GLU A 21 -5.26 -13.69 4.31
C GLU A 21 -4.08 -14.14 3.43
N ARG A 22 -4.15 -13.90 2.12
CA ARG A 22 -3.18 -14.39 1.12
C ARG A 22 -2.58 -13.25 0.32
N LEU A 23 -3.41 -12.57 -0.47
CA LEU A 23 -2.99 -11.46 -1.31
C LEU A 23 -4.12 -10.45 -1.46
N THR A 24 -3.81 -9.18 -1.25
CA THR A 24 -4.68 -8.06 -1.59
C THR A 24 -4.04 -7.28 -2.72
N VAL A 25 -4.78 -7.12 -3.82
CA VAL A 25 -4.37 -6.27 -4.95
C VAL A 25 -5.24 -5.02 -4.95
N LEU A 26 -4.60 -3.86 -4.91
CA LEU A 26 -5.26 -2.56 -5.04
C LEU A 26 -4.94 -2.03 -6.44
N ALA A 27 -5.98 -1.90 -7.27
CA ALA A 27 -5.88 -1.41 -8.65
C ALA A 27 -6.65 -0.09 -8.80
N GLY A 28 -6.35 0.66 -9.86
CA GLY A 28 -7.00 1.95 -10.12
C GLY A 28 -6.53 3.09 -9.21
N VAL A 29 -5.42 2.90 -8.49
CA VAL A 29 -4.84 3.92 -7.60
C VAL A 29 -3.78 4.69 -8.38
N GLY A 30 -3.95 6.02 -8.47
CA GLY A 30 -2.97 6.90 -9.11
C GLY A 30 -1.63 6.94 -8.37
N PRO A 31 -0.54 7.41 -9.00
CA PRO A 31 0.78 7.42 -8.38
C PRO A 31 0.83 8.22 -7.06
N ALA A 32 0.10 9.33 -6.98
CA ALA A 32 0.06 10.19 -5.80
C ALA A 32 -0.72 9.52 -4.66
N GLU A 33 -1.93 9.00 -4.95
CA GLU A 33 -2.77 8.29 -4.00
C GLU A 33 -2.07 7.04 -3.48
N ARG A 34 -1.36 6.31 -4.35
CA ARG A 34 -0.58 5.13 -3.98
C ARG A 34 0.53 5.50 -2.99
N LYS A 35 1.26 6.59 -3.26
CA LYS A 35 2.32 7.07 -2.37
C LYS A 35 1.75 7.51 -1.02
N ALA A 36 0.60 8.22 -1.02
CA ALA A 36 -0.08 8.65 0.20
C ALA A 36 -0.58 7.45 1.02
N LEU A 37 -1.17 6.45 0.37
CA LEU A 37 -1.64 5.23 1.01
C LEU A 37 -0.49 4.44 1.66
N LEU A 38 0.58 4.18 0.90
CA LEU A 38 1.76 3.49 1.43
C LEU A 38 2.38 4.27 2.58
N GLY A 39 2.48 5.60 2.46
CA GLY A 39 2.94 6.48 3.52
C GLY A 39 2.09 6.38 4.79
N SER A 40 0.78 6.25 4.66
CA SER A 40 -0.15 6.11 5.79
C SER A 40 -0.04 4.74 6.46
N ILE A 41 0.07 3.65 5.69
CA ILE A 41 0.29 2.30 6.24
C ILE A 41 1.64 2.24 6.98
N LEU A 42 2.70 2.78 6.37
CA LEU A 42 4.01 2.91 7.00
C LEU A 42 3.94 3.78 8.26
N GLY A 43 3.22 4.89 8.21
CA GLY A 43 2.96 5.75 9.37
C GLY A 43 2.33 4.98 10.52
N ALA A 44 1.36 4.11 10.25
CA ALA A 44 0.72 3.28 11.28
C ALA A 44 1.64 2.18 11.84
N LEU A 45 2.66 1.78 11.08
CA LEU A 45 3.70 0.84 11.53
C LEU A 45 4.84 1.54 12.28
N THR A 46 5.09 2.82 12.02
CA THR A 46 6.21 3.59 12.58
C THR A 46 5.82 4.61 13.64
N GLY A 47 4.53 4.87 13.81
CA GLY A 47 4.00 5.88 14.74
C GLY A 47 3.94 7.28 14.14
N GLY A 48 3.99 7.39 12.81
CA GLY A 48 3.99 8.65 12.07
C GLY A 48 2.63 9.09 11.52
N SER A 49 1.56 8.33 11.78
CA SER A 49 0.20 8.67 11.32
C SER A 49 -0.87 8.19 12.30
N ASP A 50 -2.04 8.81 12.26
CA ASP A 50 -3.22 8.45 13.07
C ASP A 50 -3.99 7.22 12.52
N GLY A 51 -3.37 6.44 11.64
CA GLY A 51 -3.93 5.17 11.16
C GLY A 51 -3.79 4.06 12.20
N THR A 52 -4.81 3.20 12.28
CA THR A 52 -4.81 1.98 13.10
C THR A 52 -4.63 0.76 12.21
N LEU A 53 -3.78 -0.17 12.63
CA LEU A 53 -3.55 -1.43 11.92
C LEU A 53 -3.94 -2.61 12.80
N THR A 54 -4.91 -3.40 12.37
CA THR A 54 -5.31 -4.63 13.06
C THR A 54 -4.50 -5.79 12.52
N CYS A 55 -3.92 -6.54 13.45
CA CYS A 55 -2.97 -7.61 13.18
C CYS A 55 -3.38 -8.90 13.91
N VAL A 56 -2.89 -10.02 13.40
CA VAL A 56 -2.99 -11.33 14.04
C VAL A 56 -1.60 -11.88 14.26
N ASP A 57 -1.32 -12.35 15.49
CA ASP A 57 -0.05 -12.99 15.82
C ASP A 57 -0.02 -14.46 15.38
N TRP A 58 1.07 -15.16 15.68
CA TRP A 58 1.25 -16.56 15.29
C TRP A 58 0.33 -17.53 16.05
N THR A 59 -0.27 -17.10 17.16
CA THR A 59 -1.25 -17.88 17.95
C THR A 59 -2.68 -17.68 17.45
N GLY A 60 -2.90 -16.78 16.47
CA GLY A 60 -4.23 -16.39 16.00
C GLY A 60 -4.85 -15.26 16.82
N ARG A 61 -4.12 -14.68 17.77
CA ARG A 61 -4.63 -13.63 18.65
C ARG A 61 -4.54 -12.26 17.98
N ARG A 62 -5.63 -11.49 18.07
CA ARG A 62 -5.77 -10.17 17.45
C ARG A 62 -5.20 -9.06 18.32
N PHE A 63 -4.49 -8.13 17.69
CA PHE A 63 -3.98 -6.93 18.35
C PHE A 63 -3.98 -5.74 17.38
N GLU A 64 -4.04 -4.54 17.94
CA GLU A 64 -4.06 -3.28 17.21
C GLU A 64 -2.74 -2.55 17.39
N LEU A 65 -2.23 -1.99 16.29
CA LEU A 65 -1.12 -1.04 16.30
C LEU A 65 -1.68 0.36 16.13
N GLU A 66 -1.26 1.25 17.02
CA GLU A 66 -1.63 2.65 17.01
C GLU A 66 -0.40 3.52 17.22
N ALA A 67 -0.41 4.71 16.62
CA ALA A 67 0.56 5.74 16.91
C ALA A 67 0.36 6.33 18.30
N PHE A 68 1.45 6.48 19.05
CA PHE A 68 1.47 7.08 20.37
C PHE A 68 2.79 7.84 20.56
N GLY A 69 2.72 9.18 20.57
CA GLY A 69 3.88 10.04 20.82
C GLY A 69 5.03 9.85 19.83
N GLY A 70 4.73 9.65 18.55
CA GLY A 70 5.75 9.41 17.49
C GLY A 70 6.34 8.00 17.49
N ARG A 71 5.76 7.07 18.24
CA ARG A 71 6.11 5.64 18.25
C ARG A 71 4.86 4.81 17.98
N VAL A 72 5.03 3.51 17.73
CA VAL A 72 3.92 2.57 17.69
C VAL A 72 3.78 1.84 19.01
N ARG A 73 2.54 1.63 19.42
CA ARG A 73 2.17 0.74 20.53
C ARG A 73 1.24 -0.34 20.00
N GLY A 74 1.52 -1.59 20.37
CA GLY A 74 0.62 -2.71 20.16
C GLY A 74 -0.23 -2.99 21.40
N ARG A 75 -1.53 -3.26 21.21
CA ARG A 75 -2.41 -3.77 22.27
C ARG A 75 -3.25 -4.94 21.79
N TYR A 76 -3.30 -6.02 22.56
CA TYR A 76 -4.19 -7.14 22.28
C TYR A 76 -5.65 -6.73 22.44
N ALA A 77 -6.50 -7.15 21.49
CA ALA A 77 -7.89 -6.70 21.41
C ALA A 77 -8.81 -7.30 22.49
N ASP A 78 -8.41 -8.43 23.07
CA ASP A 78 -9.20 -9.18 24.05
C ASP A 78 -8.94 -8.75 25.51
N ASP A 79 -7.71 -8.39 25.87
CA ASP A 79 -7.33 -8.02 27.25
C ASP A 79 -6.62 -6.67 27.39
N GLY A 80 -6.33 -5.98 26.29
CA GLY A 80 -5.63 -4.70 26.28
C GLY A 80 -4.16 -4.75 26.69
N SER A 81 -3.59 -5.94 26.91
CA SER A 81 -2.19 -6.13 27.25
C SER A 81 -1.28 -5.68 26.12
N SER A 82 0.00 -5.42 26.43
CA SER A 82 0.96 -4.98 25.42
C SER A 82 1.21 -6.09 24.40
N ALA A 83 1.02 -5.76 23.13
CA ALA A 83 1.38 -6.63 22.01
C ALA A 83 2.75 -6.22 21.43
N PRO A 84 3.47 -7.16 20.79
CA PRO A 84 4.72 -6.85 20.12
C PRO A 84 4.52 -5.85 18.98
N VAL A 85 5.51 -4.97 18.79
CA VAL A 85 5.53 -3.99 17.72
C VAL A 85 6.48 -4.44 16.61
N PRO A 86 6.16 -4.18 15.32
CA PRO A 86 6.93 -4.74 14.20
C PRO A 86 8.33 -4.10 14.01
N ILE A 87 8.53 -2.85 14.44
CA ILE A 87 9.85 -2.20 14.41
C ILE A 87 10.76 -2.83 15.47
N GLY A 88 11.99 -3.18 15.07
CA GLY A 88 12.95 -3.95 15.85
C GLY A 88 12.94 -5.45 15.51
N TRP A 89 11.84 -5.99 14.96
CA TRP A 89 11.79 -7.35 14.40
C TRP A 89 12.01 -7.32 12.89
N PHE A 90 11.15 -6.61 12.15
CA PHE A 90 11.17 -6.63 10.68
C PHE A 90 12.22 -5.70 10.07
N ALA A 91 12.47 -4.57 10.73
CA ALA A 91 13.44 -3.57 10.32
C ALA A 91 14.01 -2.90 11.58
N PRO A 92 15.30 -2.54 11.58
CA PRO A 92 15.93 -1.87 12.71
C PRO A 92 15.31 -0.50 12.99
N ASP A 93 14.82 0.18 11.95
CA ASP A 93 14.19 1.49 12.06
C ASP A 93 13.14 1.72 10.94
N ALA A 94 12.49 2.88 11.04
CA ALA A 94 11.46 3.31 10.10
C ALA A 94 12.01 3.65 8.70
N ALA A 95 13.29 3.96 8.55
CA ALA A 95 13.89 4.22 7.24
C ALA A 95 14.09 2.91 6.49
N THR A 96 14.70 1.91 7.13
CA THR A 96 14.84 0.57 6.55
C THR A 96 13.50 -0.08 6.24
N LEU A 97 12.47 0.13 7.08
CA LEU A 97 11.13 -0.38 6.78
C LEU A 97 10.54 0.22 5.49
N ARG A 98 10.82 1.50 5.20
CA ARG A 98 10.33 2.16 3.98
C ARG A 98 10.99 1.59 2.73
N GLU A 99 12.28 1.30 2.80
CA GLU A 99 13.04 0.67 1.71
C GLU A 99 12.48 -0.72 1.38
N LEU A 100 12.00 -1.48 2.37
CA LEU A 100 11.39 -2.80 2.15
C LEU A 100 10.00 -2.75 1.49
N VAL A 101 9.30 -1.62 1.56
CA VAL A 101 7.91 -1.48 1.08
C VAL A 101 7.83 -1.02 -0.37
N VAL A 102 8.88 -0.38 -0.88
CA VAL A 102 8.98 0.01 -2.29
C VAL A 102 9.92 -0.96 -2.97
N LEU A 103 9.36 -1.91 -3.70
CA LEU A 103 10.11 -2.71 -4.65
C LEU A 103 9.96 -2.05 -6.02
N ASP A 104 11.06 -1.55 -6.56
CA ASP A 104 11.15 -1.20 -7.97
C ASP A 104 11.27 -2.46 -8.82
N ALA A 105 11.08 -2.32 -10.14
CA ALA A 105 11.16 -3.46 -11.06
C ALA A 105 12.51 -4.19 -10.96
N ASP A 106 13.58 -3.44 -10.68
CA ASP A 106 14.93 -3.97 -10.51
C ASP A 106 15.07 -4.85 -9.25
N ASP A 107 14.32 -4.54 -8.18
CA ASP A 107 14.41 -5.26 -6.90
C ASP A 107 13.81 -6.67 -6.95
N ILE A 108 12.89 -6.90 -7.88
CA ILE A 108 12.22 -8.20 -8.08
C ILE A 108 12.91 -9.05 -9.16
N GLY A 109 14.08 -8.63 -9.64
CA GLY A 109 14.82 -9.32 -10.70
C GLY A 109 14.02 -9.47 -11.99
N LEU A 110 12.92 -8.72 -12.13
CA LEU A 110 12.29 -8.54 -13.41
C LEU A 110 13.22 -7.60 -14.17
N PRO A 111 13.85 -8.03 -15.27
CA PRO A 111 14.50 -7.05 -16.11
C PRO A 111 13.43 -6.01 -16.42
N LEU A 112 13.68 -4.73 -16.04
CA LEU A 112 13.00 -3.59 -16.67
C LEU A 112 12.91 -4.00 -18.12
N ALA A 113 11.69 -4.26 -18.60
CA ALA A 113 11.50 -4.70 -19.96
C ALA A 113 12.25 -3.67 -20.78
N SER A 114 13.45 -4.04 -21.28
CA SER A 114 14.27 -3.11 -22.03
C SER A 114 13.29 -2.59 -23.07
N PRO A 115 13.11 -1.25 -23.21
CA PRO A 115 12.09 -0.70 -24.09
C PRO A 115 12.18 -1.53 -25.36
N ARG A 116 11.14 -2.35 -25.63
CA ARG A 116 11.26 -3.52 -26.51
C ARG A 116 12.07 -3.06 -27.70
N ALA A 117 13.26 -3.62 -27.91
CA ALA A 117 14.13 -3.19 -28.99
C ALA A 117 13.43 -3.59 -30.30
N GLY A 118 12.53 -2.75 -30.76
CA GLY A 118 11.52 -3.07 -31.76
C GLY A 118 10.32 -2.13 -31.63
N SER A 119 9.83 -1.66 -32.77
CA SER A 119 8.62 -0.85 -32.87
C SER A 119 7.47 -1.43 -32.03
N ASP A 120 6.60 -0.56 -31.51
CA ASP A 120 5.35 -0.99 -30.88
C ASP A 120 4.65 -2.05 -31.75
N PRO A 121 4.09 -3.12 -31.16
CA PRO A 121 3.31 -4.09 -31.90
C PRO A 121 2.22 -3.39 -32.73
N PRO A 122 1.91 -3.86 -33.95
CA PRO A 122 0.92 -3.23 -34.81
C PRO A 122 -0.44 -3.10 -34.10
N GLU A 123 -0.79 -4.09 -33.27
CA GLU A 123 -2.04 -4.10 -32.49
C GLU A 123 -2.09 -2.93 -31.47
N LEU A 124 -0.94 -2.59 -30.89
CA LEU A 124 -0.80 -1.50 -29.92
C LEU A 124 -0.85 -0.13 -30.61
N THR A 125 -0.29 -0.05 -31.82
CA THR A 125 -0.34 1.16 -32.66
C THR A 125 -1.78 1.43 -33.13
N GLU A 126 -2.48 0.39 -33.59
CA GLU A 126 -3.89 0.46 -33.98
C GLU A 126 -4.77 0.85 -32.80
N ALA A 127 -4.60 0.21 -31.63
CA ALA A 127 -5.39 0.52 -30.44
C ALA A 127 -5.21 1.98 -29.99
N ARG A 128 -4.00 2.53 -30.05
CA ARG A 128 -3.73 3.94 -29.73
C ARG A 128 -4.34 4.89 -30.77
N ALA A 129 -4.29 4.54 -32.05
CA ALA A 129 -4.92 5.33 -33.10
C ALA A 129 -6.45 5.37 -32.91
N SER A 130 -7.08 4.22 -32.66
CA SER A 130 -8.51 4.16 -32.36
C SER A 130 -8.88 4.97 -31.12
N LEU A 131 -8.08 4.89 -30.05
CA LEU A 131 -8.31 5.68 -28.84
C LEU A 131 -8.22 7.18 -29.11
N ALA A 132 -7.23 7.63 -29.89
CA ALA A 132 -7.07 9.03 -30.26
C ALA A 132 -8.30 9.55 -31.06
N THR A 133 -8.80 8.74 -32.00
CA THR A 133 -10.02 9.07 -32.75
C THR A 133 -11.23 9.22 -31.83
N VAL A 134 -11.48 8.25 -30.94
CA VAL A 134 -12.61 8.30 -30.00
C VAL A 134 -12.50 9.51 -29.06
N THR A 135 -11.29 9.81 -28.60
CA THR A 135 -11.06 10.95 -27.69
C THR A 135 -11.29 12.28 -28.39
N ALA A 136 -10.90 12.40 -29.66
CA ALA A 136 -11.15 13.59 -30.47
C ALA A 136 -12.66 13.77 -30.76
N GLU A 137 -13.37 12.69 -31.11
CA GLU A 137 -14.82 12.72 -31.31
C GLU A 137 -15.55 13.18 -30.04
N LEU A 138 -15.20 12.64 -28.88
CA LEU A 138 -15.74 13.06 -27.58
C LEU A 138 -15.47 14.53 -27.27
N ALA A 139 -14.27 15.02 -27.56
CA ALA A 139 -13.91 16.43 -27.34
C ALA A 139 -14.68 17.40 -28.25
N THR A 140 -15.08 16.95 -29.46
CA THR A 140 -15.89 17.75 -30.40
C THR A 140 -17.40 17.64 -30.19
N ALA A 141 -17.86 16.62 -29.46
CA ALA A 141 -19.27 16.42 -29.10
C ALA A 141 -19.67 17.09 -27.77
N SER A 142 -18.71 17.77 -27.12
CA SER A 142 -18.88 18.55 -25.87
C SER A 142 -18.91 20.04 -26.18
#